data_AF-A0A3C0DWF1-F1
#
_entry.id   AF-A0A3C0DWF1-F1
#
_cell.length_a   1.000
_cell.length_b   1.000
_cell.length_c   1.000
_cell.angle_alpha   90.00
_cell.angle_beta   90.00
_cell.angle_gamma   90.00
#
_symmetry.space_group_name_H-M   'P 1'
#
loop_
_entity.id
_entity.type
_entity.pdbx_description
1 polymer ?
#
loop_
_entity_poly.entity_id
_entity_poly.type
_entity_poly.pdbx_seq_one_letter_code
_entity_poly.pdbx_strand_id
1 'polypeptide(L)' 'LGVVALLNFASIVLSVPDEITVNNVNLAMELENLSYFINE' A
#
# COMPACT_ATOMS: atom_id res chain seq x y z
N LEU A 1 24.19 -2.77 -3.33
CA LEU A 1 23.04 -2.00 -3.84
C LEU A 1 21.85 -2.33 -2.96
N GLY A 2 21.22 -1.33 -2.37
CA GLY A 2 20.09 -1.50 -1.44
C GLY A 2 18.75 -1.30 -2.14
N VAL A 3 17.67 -1.69 -1.46
CA VAL A 3 16.30 -1.39 -1.89
C VAL A 3 16.03 0.09 -1.67
N VAL A 4 15.54 0.79 -2.70
CA VAL A 4 15.22 2.24 -2.65
C VAL A 4 13.72 2.52 -2.58
N ALA A 5 12.89 1.50 -2.82
CA ALA A 5 11.44 1.61 -2.81
C ALA A 5 10.79 0.32 -2.30
N LEU A 6 9.73 0.47 -1.51
CA LEU A 6 8.93 -0.62 -0.95
C LEU A 6 7.47 -0.46 -1.34
N LEU A 7 6.84 -1.57 -1.73
CA LEU A 7 5.39 -1.68 -1.87
C LEU A 7 4.87 -2.55 -0.72
N ASN A 8 4.19 -1.93 0.24
CA ASN A 8 3.76 -2.54 1.49
C ASN A 8 2.30 -2.97 1.42
N PHE A 9 2.05 -4.28 1.46
CA PHE A 9 0.71 -4.86 1.55
C PHE A 9 0.30 -5.22 2.98
N ALA A 10 1.22 -5.11 3.94
CA ALA A 10 0.93 -5.40 5.33
C ALA A 10 0.24 -4.21 6.00
N SER A 11 -0.71 -4.48 6.90
CA SER A 11 -1.35 -3.46 7.74
C SER A 11 -0.45 -3.00 8.90
N ILE A 12 0.77 -2.56 8.56
CA ILE A 12 1.74 -2.03 9.50
C ILE A 12 2.43 -0.80 8.92
N VAL A 13 2.71 0.18 9.76
CA VAL A 13 3.53 1.35 9.41
C VAL A 13 5.00 0.95 9.53
N LEU A 14 5.72 1.05 8.41
CA LEU A 14 7.16 0.80 8.38
C LEU A 14 7.92 2.05 8.81
N SER A 15 8.88 1.87 9.72
CA SER A 15 9.88 2.90 10.03
C SER A 15 11.08 2.69 9.11
N VAL A 16 11.29 3.59 8.16
CA VAL A 16 12.40 3.56 7.19
C VAL A 16 13.06 4.93 7.09
N PRO A 17 14.33 5.03 6.62
CA PRO A 17 14.96 6.30 6.31
C PRO A 17 14.20 7.10 5.24
N ASP A 18 14.34 8.42 5.27
CA ASP A 18 13.63 9.35 4.37
C ASP A 18 13.97 9.13 2.88
N GLU A 19 15.17 8.60 2.58
CA GLU A 19 15.55 8.25 1.21
C GLU A 19 14.78 7.04 0.63
N ILE A 20 14.01 6.32 1.45
CA ILE A 20 13.26 5.13 1.02
C ILE A 20 11.81 5.48 0.74
N THR A 21 11.40 5.31 -0.52
CA THR A 21 9.99 5.48 -0.90
C THR A 21 9.17 4.29 -0.42
N VAL A 22 8.07 4.51 0.30
CA VAL A 22 7.12 3.46 0.70
C VAL A 22 5.74 3.77 0.14
N ASN A 23 5.19 2.84 -0.64
CA ASN A 23 3.79 2.88 -1.07
C ASN A 23 3.00 1.81 -0.31
N ASN A 24 1.91 2.20 0.36
CA ASN A 24 1.08 1.28 1.14
C ASN A 24 -0.18 0.91 0.34
N VAL A 25 -0.45 -0.39 0.23
CA VAL A 25 -1.62 -0.94 -0.45
C VAL A 25 -2.59 -1.49 0.59
N ASN A 26 -3.78 -0.90 0.67
CA ASN A 26 -4.85 -1.39 1.53
C ASN A 26 -5.84 -2.23 0.70
N LEU A 27 -5.60 -3.53 0.61
CA LEU A 27 -6.42 -4.44 -0.19
C LEU A 27 -7.90 -4.49 0.23
N ALA A 28 -8.21 -4.27 1.50
CA ALA A 28 -9.59 -4.24 1.97
C ALA A 28 -10.34 -3.04 1.38
N MET A 29 -9.70 -1.87 1.39
CA MET A 29 -10.24 -0.66 0.76
C MET A 29 -10.32 -0.79 -0.77
N GLU A 30 -9.31 -1.40 -1.41
CA GLU A 30 -9.35 -1.64 -2.86
C GLU A 30 -10.53 -2.54 -3.26
N LEU A 31 -10.82 -3.57 -2.47
CA LEU A 31 -11.97 -4.45 -2.70
C LEU A 31 -13.31 -3.73 -2.44
N GLU A 32 -13.38 -2.92 -1.39
CA GLU A 32 -14.55 -2.09 -1.10
C GLU A 32 -14.85 -1.12 -2.25
N ASN A 33 -13.84 -0.41 -2.75
CA ASN A 33 -13.94 0.49 -3.90
C ASN A 33 -14.47 -0.27 -5.13
N LEU A 34 -13.86 -1.42 -5.45
CA LEU A 34 -14.30 -2.25 -6.57
C LEU A 34 -15.75 -2.71 -6.39
N SER A 35 -16.13 -3.14 -5.19
CA SER A 35 -17.49 -3.58 -4.90
C SER A 35 -18.50 -2.44 -5.00
N TYR A 36 -18.13 -1.21 -4.64
CA TYR A 36 -18.96 -0.03 -4.84
C TYR A 36 -19.21 0.22 -6.33
N PHE A 37 -18.16 0.22 -7.15
CA PHE A 37 -18.26 0.47 -8.59
C PHE A 37 -19.07 -0.57 -9.38
N ILE A 38 -19.15 -1.82 -8.90
CA ILE A 38 -19.89 -2.90 -9.58
C ILE A 38 -21.38 -2.92 -9.17
N ASN A 39 -21.71 -2.38 -8.00
CA ASN A 39 -23.08 -2.41 -7.46
C ASN A 39 -23.90 -1.13 -7.73
N GLU A 40 -23.31 -0.11 -8.38
CA GLU A 40 -24.03 0.98 -9.08
C GLU A 40 -24.24 0.65 -10.56
#